data_AF-A0A8T3NM00-F1
#
_entry.id   AF-A0A8T3NM00-F1
#
_cell.length_a   1.000
_cell.length_b   1.000
_cell.length_c   1.000
_cell.angle_alpha   90.00
_cell.angle_beta   90.00
_cell.angle_gamma   90.00
#
_symmetry.space_group_name_H-M   'P 1'
#
loop_
_entity.id
_entity.type
_entity.pdbx_description
1 polymer ?
#
loop_
_entity_poly.entity_id
_entity_poly.type
_entity_poly.pdbx_seq_one_letter_code
_entity_poly.pdbx_strand_id
1 'polypeptide(L)'
;MGEEAQADAIAAMGRRRVLVAREYALAYHLDYYGEVQRRTRDLIDAYHDEGTRRLGALVDRYGVDLFLVQHAAFYAPTFRRAWGSGFEPFTSAIAARLDRPRRYALQDLVRRCAVVNDGTMALVPASCVQARAYSDGIRTQQTR
;
A
#
# COMPACT_ATOMS: atom_id res chain seq x y z
N MET A 1 1.82 -3.04 -20.47
CA MET A 1 2.12 -4.19 -19.58
C MET A 1 3.62 -4.29 -19.25
N GLY A 2 4.43 -3.24 -19.43
CA GLY A 2 5.90 -3.32 -19.32
C GLY A 2 6.52 -2.74 -18.03
N GLU A 3 5.94 -1.69 -17.45
CA GLU A 3 6.56 -0.98 -16.30
C GLU A 3 6.36 -1.66 -14.94
N GLU A 4 5.21 -2.32 -14.70
CA GLU A 4 4.96 -3.02 -13.42
C GLU A 4 6.00 -4.11 -13.15
N ALA A 5 6.32 -4.93 -14.15
CA ALA A 5 7.31 -6.00 -14.04
C ALA A 5 8.74 -5.47 -13.79
N GLN A 6 9.06 -4.25 -14.25
CA GLN A 6 10.37 -3.64 -14.03
C GLN A 6 10.51 -3.15 -12.58
N ALA A 7 9.41 -2.68 -11.98
CA ALA A 7 9.43 -2.25 -10.59
C ALA A 7 9.62 -3.43 -9.61
N ASP A 8 9.09 -4.61 -9.92
CA ASP A 8 9.36 -5.82 -9.13
C ASP A 8 10.82 -6.26 -9.20
N ALA A 9 11.51 -5.97 -10.32
CA ALA A 9 12.93 -6.23 -10.47
C ALA A 9 13.79 -5.37 -9.51
N ILE A 10 13.28 -4.24 -9.00
CA ILE A 10 13.96 -3.41 -7.99
C ILE A 10 14.28 -4.24 -6.74
N ALA A 11 13.39 -5.16 -6.35
CA ALA A 11 13.64 -6.03 -5.21
C ALA A 11 14.83 -6.96 -5.43
N ALA A 12 14.85 -7.64 -6.59
CA ALA A 12 15.88 -8.59 -6.95
C ALA A 12 17.24 -7.91 -7.19
N MET A 13 17.25 -6.80 -7.92
CA MET A 13 18.48 -6.05 -8.25
C MET A 13 19.00 -5.24 -7.06
N GLY A 14 18.10 -4.65 -6.26
CA GLY A 14 18.44 -3.84 -5.09
C GLY A 14 18.72 -4.64 -3.82
N ARG A 15 18.65 -5.98 -3.87
CA ARG A 15 18.76 -6.89 -2.70
C ARG A 15 17.83 -6.48 -1.55
N ARG A 16 16.62 -6.04 -1.90
CA ARG A 16 15.60 -5.62 -0.93
C ARG A 16 14.57 -6.74 -0.76
N ARG A 17 14.13 -6.93 0.48
CA ARG A 17 13.02 -7.86 0.79
C ARG A 17 11.70 -7.20 0.41
N VAL A 18 10.78 -7.98 -0.14
CA VAL A 18 9.43 -7.52 -0.48
C VAL A 18 8.47 -8.03 0.59
N LEU A 19 7.71 -7.11 1.19
CA LEU A 19 6.66 -7.49 2.13
C LEU A 19 5.48 -8.14 1.41
N VAL A 20 4.98 -7.47 0.36
CA VAL A 20 3.89 -7.90 -0.53
C VAL A 20 4.09 -7.24 -1.90
N ALA A 21 3.92 -8.01 -2.98
CA ALA A 21 3.65 -7.52 -4.33
C ALA A 21 2.59 -8.43 -4.96
N ARG A 22 1.94 -7.97 -6.04
CA ARG A 22 0.89 -8.75 -6.71
C ARG A 22 1.44 -10.08 -7.25
N GLU A 23 2.65 -10.03 -7.78
CA GLU A 23 3.38 -11.13 -8.41
C GLU A 23 3.76 -12.21 -7.39
N TYR A 24 3.95 -11.83 -6.12
CA TYR A 24 4.23 -12.74 -5.01
C TYR A 24 2.97 -13.16 -4.22
N ALA A 25 1.79 -12.68 -4.60
CA ALA A 25 0.54 -13.00 -3.91
C ALA A 25 0.03 -14.43 -4.19
N LEU A 26 0.58 -15.11 -5.20
CA LEU A 26 0.27 -16.49 -5.57
C LEU A 26 1.19 -17.47 -4.84
N ALA A 27 0.94 -17.71 -3.55
CA ALA A 27 1.71 -18.66 -2.75
C ALA A 27 1.22 -20.10 -2.93
N TYR A 28 2.14 -21.03 -3.26
CA TYR A 28 1.86 -22.46 -3.48
C TYR A 28 1.87 -23.33 -2.20
N HIS A 29 2.35 -22.79 -1.06
CA HIS A 29 2.37 -23.49 0.23
C HIS A 29 1.35 -22.88 1.21
N LEU A 30 0.53 -23.72 1.85
CA LEU A 30 -0.64 -23.28 2.65
C LEU A 30 -0.27 -22.43 3.88
N ASP A 31 0.76 -22.78 4.63
CA ASP A 31 1.17 -22.01 5.82
C ASP A 31 1.73 -20.64 5.42
N TYR A 32 2.53 -20.62 4.35
CA TYR A 32 3.05 -19.39 3.76
C TYR A 32 1.92 -18.56 3.14
N TYR A 33 0.92 -19.21 2.54
CA TYR A 33 -0.26 -18.59 1.97
C TYR A 33 -1.06 -17.82 3.03
N GLY A 34 -1.22 -18.39 4.23
CA GLY A 34 -1.89 -17.70 5.34
C GLY A 34 -1.17 -16.41 5.77
N GLU A 35 0.16 -16.43 5.80
CA GLU A 35 0.94 -15.24 6.13
C GLU A 35 0.93 -14.18 5.03
N VAL A 36 1.09 -14.59 3.77
CA VAL A 36 0.97 -13.71 2.60
C VAL A 36 -0.42 -13.09 2.55
N GLN A 37 -1.48 -13.85 2.81
CA GLN A 37 -2.85 -13.35 2.87
C GLN A 37 -3.03 -12.26 3.93
N ARG A 38 -2.51 -12.47 5.14
CA ARG A 38 -2.57 -11.46 6.21
C ARG A 38 -1.81 -10.18 5.84
N ARG A 39 -0.56 -10.32 5.40
CA ARG A 39 0.28 -9.17 5.02
C ARG A 39 -0.33 -8.37 3.86
N THR A 40 -0.90 -9.06 2.88
CA THR A 40 -1.57 -8.42 1.74
C THR A 40 -2.81 -7.66 2.18
N ARG A 41 -3.64 -8.24 3.06
CA ARG A 41 -4.81 -7.54 3.60
C ARG A 41 -4.41 -6.31 4.42
N ASP A 42 -3.38 -6.42 5.26
CA ASP A 42 -2.86 -5.30 6.04
C ASP A 42 -2.33 -4.18 5.14
N LEU A 43 -1.59 -4.53 4.08
CA LEU A 43 -1.11 -3.57 3.08
C LEU A 43 -2.29 -2.86 2.40
N ILE A 44 -3.24 -3.63 1.85
CA ILE A 44 -4.38 -3.08 1.11
C ILE A 44 -5.23 -2.19 2.02
N ASP A 45 -5.49 -2.59 3.26
CA ASP A 45 -6.30 -1.79 4.16
C ASP A 45 -5.59 -0.48 4.53
N ALA A 46 -4.27 -0.52 4.78
CA ALA A 46 -3.48 0.69 5.04
C ALA A 46 -3.36 1.60 3.81
N TYR A 47 -3.18 1.04 2.61
CA TYR A 47 -3.08 1.81 1.35
C TYR A 47 -4.33 2.63 1.08
N HIS A 48 -5.49 2.08 1.41
CA HIS A 48 -6.79 2.66 1.10
C HIS A 48 -7.48 3.25 2.34
N ASP A 49 -6.71 3.61 3.37
CA ASP A 49 -7.20 4.40 4.50
C ASP A 49 -7.17 5.90 4.17
N GLU A 50 -8.14 6.64 4.71
CA GLU A 50 -8.17 8.10 4.68
C GLU A 50 -7.20 8.70 5.70
N GLY A 51 -6.84 7.94 6.74
CA GLY A 51 -5.90 8.33 7.77
C GLY A 51 -4.50 7.75 7.59
N THR A 52 -3.50 8.43 8.15
CA THR A 52 -2.09 8.01 8.15
C THR A 52 -1.77 6.95 9.21
N ARG A 53 -2.67 6.73 10.18
CA ARG A 53 -2.44 5.83 11.32
C ARG A 53 -2.19 4.38 10.92
N ARG A 54 -2.95 3.84 9.97
CA ARG A 54 -2.76 2.44 9.51
C ARG A 54 -1.47 2.27 8.73
N LEU A 55 -1.08 3.29 7.95
CA LEU A 55 0.21 3.29 7.25
C LEU A 55 1.36 3.28 8.25
N GLY A 56 1.32 4.11 9.30
CA GLY A 56 2.34 4.09 10.35
C GLY A 56 2.39 2.75 11.11
N ALA A 57 1.23 2.21 11.48
CA ALA A 57 1.16 0.89 12.13
C ALA A 57 1.73 -0.23 11.23
N LEU A 58 1.56 -0.13 9.90
CA LEU A 58 2.13 -1.07 8.94
C LEU A 58 3.66 -0.96 8.89
N VAL A 59 4.19 0.27 8.89
CA VAL A 59 5.64 0.53 8.97
C VAL A 59 6.22 -0.11 10.23
N ASP A 60 5.64 0.18 11.40
CA ASP A 60 6.14 -0.33 12.67
C ASP A 60 6.05 -1.85 12.77
N ARG A 61 4.95 -2.44 12.29
CA ARG A 61 4.72 -3.89 12.39
C ARG A 61 5.64 -4.71 11.52
N TYR A 62 5.97 -4.23 10.33
CA TYR A 62 6.66 -5.01 9.31
C TYR A 62 8.05 -4.47 8.93
N GLY A 63 8.48 -3.35 9.50
CA GLY A 63 9.74 -2.72 9.16
C GLY A 63 9.77 -2.26 7.70
N VAL A 64 8.67 -1.67 7.21
CA VAL A 64 8.61 -1.17 5.82
C VAL A 64 9.46 0.09 5.72
N ASP A 65 10.40 0.12 4.78
CA ASP A 65 11.25 1.29 4.54
C ASP A 65 10.75 2.17 3.39
N LEU A 66 10.07 1.56 2.42
CA LEU A 66 9.67 2.17 1.16
C LEU A 66 8.29 1.67 0.74
N PHE A 67 7.49 2.60 0.24
CA PHE A 67 6.22 2.32 -0.43
C PHE A 67 6.36 2.63 -1.91
N LEU A 68 6.15 1.62 -2.75
CA LEU A 68 5.98 1.81 -4.19
C LEU A 68 4.48 1.95 -4.47
N VAL A 69 4.08 3.12 -4.91
CA VAL A 69 2.67 3.49 -5.07
C VAL A 69 2.36 3.68 -6.54
N GLN A 70 1.50 2.83 -7.09
CA GLN A 70 0.95 3.06 -8.43
C GLN A 70 -0.28 3.96 -8.33
N HIS A 71 -0.31 5.06 -9.10
CA HIS A 71 -1.43 6.01 -9.08
C HIS A 71 -2.77 5.36 -9.45
N ALA A 72 -2.74 4.42 -10.39
CA ALA A 72 -3.93 3.69 -10.83
C ALA A 72 -4.48 2.71 -9.78
N ALA A 73 -3.73 2.37 -8.72
CA ALA A 73 -4.19 1.47 -7.66
C ALA A 73 -5.41 2.02 -6.90
N PHE A 74 -5.65 3.34 -6.95
CA PHE A 74 -6.80 4.00 -6.33
C PHE A 74 -8.04 4.07 -7.24
N TYR A 75 -7.99 3.45 -8.43
CA TYR A 75 -9.12 3.32 -9.33
C TYR A 75 -9.72 1.91 -9.22
N ALA A 76 -11.01 1.81 -8.89
CA ALA A 76 -11.62 0.53 -8.53
C ALA A 76 -11.48 -0.56 -9.61
N PRO A 77 -11.65 -0.30 -10.92
CA PRO A 77 -11.41 -1.31 -11.95
C PRO A 77 -9.96 -1.82 -12.00
N THR A 78 -8.97 -0.93 -11.83
CA THR A 78 -7.55 -1.35 -11.78
C THR A 78 -7.27 -2.17 -10.52
N PHE A 79 -7.77 -1.74 -9.36
CA PHE A 79 -7.65 -2.47 -8.10
C PHE A 79 -8.26 -3.88 -8.20
N ARG A 80 -9.50 -3.99 -8.71
CA ARG A 80 -10.18 -5.28 -8.89
C ARG A 80 -9.39 -6.20 -9.83
N ARG A 81 -8.82 -5.67 -10.91
CA ARG A 81 -7.99 -6.44 -11.83
C ARG A 81 -6.69 -6.91 -11.18
N ALA A 82 -6.08 -6.10 -10.31
CA ALA A 82 -4.83 -6.44 -9.64
C ALA A 82 -4.98 -7.56 -8.59
N TRP A 83 -6.06 -7.53 -7.80
CA TRP A 83 -6.23 -8.46 -6.67
C TRP A 83 -7.25 -9.58 -6.95
N GLY A 84 -8.13 -9.39 -7.92
CA GLY A 84 -9.11 -10.39 -8.37
C GLY A 84 -9.99 -10.94 -7.25
N SER A 85 -10.49 -12.16 -7.46
CA SER A 85 -11.30 -12.91 -6.49
C SER A 85 -10.49 -13.56 -5.37
N GLY A 86 -9.15 -13.52 -5.42
CA GLY A 86 -8.26 -14.25 -4.50
C GLY A 86 -8.33 -13.78 -3.04
N PHE A 87 -8.98 -12.65 -2.77
CA PHE A 87 -9.15 -12.08 -1.44
C PHE A 87 -10.61 -11.75 -1.11
N GLU A 88 -11.59 -12.30 -1.81
CA GLU A 88 -13.00 -12.04 -1.47
C GLU A 88 -13.38 -12.55 -0.06
N PRO A 89 -14.36 -11.93 0.61
CA PRO A 89 -15.14 -10.73 0.22
C PRO A 89 -14.40 -9.39 0.42
N PHE A 90 -13.12 -9.44 0.83
CA PHE A 90 -12.36 -8.24 1.18
C PHE A 90 -12.09 -7.38 -0.05
N THR A 91 -11.68 -7.95 -1.19
CA THR A 91 -11.47 -7.16 -2.43
C THR A 91 -12.72 -6.34 -2.79
N SER A 92 -13.91 -6.96 -2.78
CA SER A 92 -15.16 -6.25 -3.08
C SER A 92 -15.46 -5.12 -2.09
N ALA A 93 -15.20 -5.33 -0.79
CA ALA A 93 -15.38 -4.29 0.22
C ALA A 93 -14.47 -3.07 -0.04
N ILE A 94 -13.19 -3.29 -0.36
CA ILE A 94 -12.25 -2.20 -0.67
C ILE A 94 -12.65 -1.50 -1.97
N ALA A 95 -13.00 -2.27 -3.01
CA ALA A 95 -13.41 -1.72 -4.30
C ALA A 95 -14.64 -0.82 -4.19
N ALA A 96 -15.63 -1.20 -3.37
CA ALA A 96 -16.80 -0.37 -3.10
C ALA A 96 -16.44 0.96 -2.39
N ARG A 97 -15.35 1.01 -1.61
CA ARG A 97 -14.83 2.26 -1.04
C ARG A 97 -14.20 3.14 -2.13
N LEU A 98 -13.48 2.53 -3.07
CA LEU A 98 -12.83 3.20 -4.21
C LEU A 98 -13.82 3.82 -5.20
N ASP A 99 -15.02 3.27 -5.33
CA ASP A 99 -16.08 3.79 -6.23
C ASP A 99 -16.67 5.13 -5.75
N ARG A 100 -16.34 5.59 -4.54
CA ARG A 100 -16.78 6.88 -3.99
C ARG A 100 -15.66 7.90 -4.04
N PRO A 101 -15.95 9.20 -4.31
CA PRO A 101 -14.94 10.24 -4.25
C PRO A 101 -14.41 10.34 -2.81
N ARG A 102 -13.16 9.91 -2.62
CA ARG A 102 -12.44 9.94 -1.34
C ARG A 102 -11.01 10.40 -1.59
N ARG A 103 -10.40 10.95 -0.54
CA ARG A 103 -8.96 11.27 -0.52
C ARG A 103 -8.28 10.28 0.40
N TYR A 104 -7.42 9.44 -0.16
CA TYR A 104 -6.65 8.48 0.62
C TYR A 104 -5.38 9.14 1.15
N ALA A 105 -5.03 8.84 2.42
CA ALA A 105 -3.85 9.43 3.05
C ALA A 105 -2.58 9.20 2.23
N LEU A 106 -2.45 8.01 1.63
CA LEU A 106 -1.29 7.67 0.83
C LEU A 106 -1.17 8.51 -0.45
N GLN A 107 -2.29 8.88 -1.09
CA GLN A 107 -2.26 9.80 -2.24
C GLN A 107 -1.80 11.21 -1.85
N ASP A 108 -2.17 11.65 -0.64
CA ASP A 108 -1.73 12.92 -0.08
C ASP A 108 -0.24 12.88 0.32
N LEU A 109 0.22 11.74 0.82
CA LEU A 109 1.63 11.50 1.13
C LEU A 109 2.48 11.44 -0.14
N VAL A 110 2.01 10.84 -1.23
CA VAL A 110 2.73 10.88 -2.53
C VAL A 110 3.05 12.32 -2.93
N ARG A 111 2.12 13.27 -2.77
CA ARG A 111 2.36 14.68 -3.12
C ARG A 111 3.37 15.38 -2.20
N ARG A 112 3.59 14.88 -0.99
CA ARG A 112 4.41 15.54 0.05
C ARG A 112 5.73 14.84 0.34
N CYS A 113 5.80 13.54 0.09
CA CYS A 113 6.86 12.65 0.55
C CYS A 113 7.51 11.86 -0.58
N ALA A 114 6.99 11.88 -1.82
CA ALA A 114 7.60 11.12 -2.90
C ALA A 114 9.01 11.64 -3.22
N VAL A 115 9.97 10.72 -3.25
CA VAL A 115 11.36 11.01 -3.67
C VAL A 115 11.57 10.69 -5.14
N VAL A 116 10.70 9.84 -5.71
CA VAL A 116 10.57 9.58 -7.14
C VAL A 116 9.09 9.63 -7.47
N ASN A 117 8.73 10.32 -8.55
CA ASN A 117 7.38 10.30 -9.10
C ASN A 117 7.48 10.52 -10.61
N ASP A 118 7.03 9.55 -11.40
CA ASP A 118 7.04 9.61 -12.88
C ASP A 118 5.65 9.88 -13.48
N GLY A 119 4.65 10.14 -12.65
CA GLY A 119 3.25 10.35 -13.04
C GLY A 119 2.42 9.06 -13.07
N THR A 120 3.04 7.89 -13.12
CA THR A 120 2.36 6.58 -13.06
C THR A 120 2.63 5.86 -11.75
N MET A 121 3.85 5.98 -11.24
CA MET A 121 4.32 5.44 -9.99
C MET A 121 5.04 6.49 -9.16
N ALA A 122 5.01 6.29 -7.85
CA ALA A 122 5.75 7.09 -6.90
C ALA A 122 6.44 6.22 -5.85
N LEU A 123 7.64 6.59 -5.46
CA LEU A 123 8.36 5.98 -4.35
C LEU A 123 8.30 6.91 -3.14
N VAL A 124 7.70 6.41 -2.05
CA VAL A 124 7.49 7.17 -0.82
C VAL A 124 8.29 6.52 0.32
N PRO A 125 9.24 7.24 0.95
CA PRO A 125 9.95 6.74 2.12
C PRO A 125 9.04 6.60 3.33
N ALA A 126 9.13 5.45 4.00
CA ALA A 126 8.35 5.16 5.20
C ALA A 126 8.68 6.11 6.36
N SER A 127 9.91 6.64 6.43
CA SER A 127 10.28 7.65 7.41
C SER A 127 9.40 8.91 7.33
N CYS A 128 9.04 9.35 6.12
CA CYS A 128 8.13 10.49 5.93
C CYS A 128 6.70 10.11 6.32
N VAL A 129 6.25 8.91 5.97
CA VAL A 129 4.94 8.37 6.36
C VAL A 129 4.80 8.34 7.89
N GLN A 130 5.81 7.82 8.59
CA GLN A 130 5.83 7.70 10.04
C GLN A 130 5.81 9.07 10.73
N ALA A 131 6.60 10.03 10.24
CA ALA A 131 6.60 11.39 10.77
C ALA A 131 5.23 12.08 10.64
N ARG A 132 4.50 11.82 9.54
CA ARG A 132 3.14 12.35 9.32
C ARG A 132 2.11 11.64 10.19
N ALA A 133 2.17 10.31 10.30
CA ALA A 133 1.30 9.53 11.17
C ALA A 133 1.40 9.97 12.63
N TYR A 134 2.62 10.22 13.12
CA TYR A 134 2.85 10.74 14.47
C TYR A 134 2.26 12.15 14.66
N SER A 135 2.46 13.04 13.68
CA SER A 135 1.95 14.42 13.72
C SER A 135 0.41 14.48 13.76
N ASP A 136 -0.26 13.63 12.99
CA ASP A 136 -1.73 13.54 12.95
C ASP A 136 -2.30 12.96 14.26
N GLY A 137 -1.57 12.02 14.87
CA GLY A 137 -1.91 11.46 16.18
C GLY A 137 -1.87 12.50 17.31
N ILE A 138 -0.85 13.36 17.34
CA ILE A 138 -0.77 14.47 18.31
C ILE A 138 -1.93 15.45 18.11
N ARG A 139 -2.22 15.83 16.87
CA ARG A 139 -3.26 16.82 16.55
C ARG A 139 -4.65 16.37 17.01
N THR A 140 -4.91 15.05 16.97
CA THR A 140 -6.19 14.46 17.40
C THR A 140 -6.35 14.46 18.92
N GLN A 141 -5.26 14.44 19.68
CA GLN A 141 -5.26 14.46 21.15
C GLN A 141 -5.43 15.87 21.73
N GLN A 142 -5.02 16.91 21.01
CA GLN A 142 -5.18 18.31 21.43
C GLN A 142 -6.59 18.89 21.21
N THR A 143 -7.43 18.21 20.43
CA THR A 143 -8.83 18.61 20.16
C THR A 143 -9.85 17.95 21.09
N ARG A 144 -9.41 17.36 22.21
CA ARG A 144 -10.27 16.76 23.24
C ARG A 144 -10.12 17.46 24.58
#